data_AF-A0A377BNL5-F1
#
_entry.id   AF-A0A377BNL5-F1
#
_cell.length_a   1.000
_cell.length_b   1.000
_cell.length_c   1.000
_cell.angle_alpha   90.00
_cell.angle_beta   90.00
_cell.angle_gamma   90.00
#
_symmetry.space_group_name_H-M   'P 1'
#
loop_
_entity.id
_entity.type
_entity.pdbx_description
1 polymer ?
#
loop_
_entity_poly.entity_id
_entity_poly.type
_entity_poly.pdbx_seq_one_letter_code
_entity_poly.pdbx_strand_id
1 'polypeptide(L)'
;MVAHNANFDHSFMMAAAERASLKRNPFHPFATFDTAALAGLALGQTVLSKACQTAGMDFDSTQAHSALYDTERTAVLFCEIVNRWKRLGGWPLPAAEEV
;
A
#
# COMPACT_ATOMS: atom_id res chain seq x y z
N MET A 1 -5.51 -2.90 -5.96
CA MET A 1 -5.42 -3.35 -4.55
C MET A 1 -4.16 -2.72 -3.95
N VAL A 2 -4.24 -2.20 -2.73
CA VAL A 2 -3.09 -1.73 -1.95
C VAL A 2 -2.79 -2.78 -0.89
N ALA A 3 -1.56 -3.25 -0.79
CA ALA A 3 -1.10 -4.21 0.22
C ALA A 3 0.42 -4.14 0.37
N HIS A 4 0.99 -4.83 1.36
CA HIS A 4 2.43 -4.84 1.63
C HIS A 4 3.05 -6.16 1.15
N ASN A 5 3.96 -6.12 0.17
CA ASN A 5 4.29 -7.25 -0.71
C ASN A 5 3.07 -7.71 -1.52
N ALA A 6 2.37 -6.75 -2.15
CA ALA A 6 0.99 -6.89 -2.63
C ALA A 6 0.69 -8.07 -3.57
N ASN A 7 1.69 -8.63 -4.26
CA ASN A 7 1.46 -9.83 -5.08
C ASN A 7 0.99 -11.04 -4.23
N PHE A 8 1.43 -11.14 -2.98
CA PHE A 8 1.01 -12.20 -2.06
C PHE A 8 -0.51 -12.15 -1.85
N ASP A 9 -1.04 -11.06 -1.30
CA ASP A 9 -2.48 -10.90 -1.04
C ASP A 9 -3.32 -11.00 -2.33
N HIS A 10 -2.81 -10.44 -3.43
CA HIS A 10 -3.50 -10.40 -4.72
C HIS A 10 -3.72 -11.82 -5.24
N SER A 11 -2.66 -12.63 -5.24
CA SER A 11 -2.71 -14.00 -5.74
C SER A 11 -3.69 -14.87 -4.96
N PHE A 12 -3.73 -14.74 -3.62
CA PHE A 12 -4.66 -15.47 -2.78
C PHE A 12 -6.11 -15.02 -2.97
N MET A 13 -6.35 -13.71 -3.02
CA MET A 13 -7.68 -13.14 -3.24
C MET A 13 -8.24 -13.52 -4.62
N MET A 14 -7.41 -13.46 -5.67
CA MET A 14 -7.81 -13.86 -7.02
C MET A 14 -8.12 -15.36 -7.10
N ALA A 15 -7.25 -16.20 -6.54
CA ALA A 15 -7.50 -17.65 -6.51
C ALA A 15 -8.76 -18.00 -5.69
N ALA A 16 -9.06 -17.27 -4.61
CA ALA A 16 -10.28 -17.45 -3.84
C ALA A 16 -11.54 -17.03 -4.63
N ALA A 17 -11.48 -15.89 -5.32
CA ALA A 17 -12.58 -15.41 -6.17
C ALA A 17 -12.89 -16.40 -7.30
N GLU A 18 -11.84 -16.99 -7.91
CA GLU A 18 -11.96 -18.04 -8.92
C GLU A 18 -12.66 -19.28 -8.36
N ARG A 19 -12.17 -19.83 -7.23
CA ARG A 19 -12.79 -20.99 -6.57
C ARG A 19 -14.25 -20.75 -6.16
N ALA A 20 -14.59 -19.51 -5.80
CA ALA A 20 -15.93 -19.11 -5.43
C ALA A 20 -16.83 -18.72 -6.63
N SER A 21 -16.33 -18.81 -7.87
CA SER A 21 -17.07 -18.46 -9.10
C SER A 21 -17.63 -17.02 -9.09
N LEU A 22 -16.88 -16.05 -8.55
CA LEU A 22 -17.29 -14.65 -8.48
C LEU A 22 -17.13 -13.95 -9.84
N LYS A 23 -18.26 -13.67 -10.52
CA LYS A 23 -18.27 -13.16 -11.91
C LYS A 23 -17.84 -11.70 -12.11
N ARG A 24 -17.95 -10.86 -11.08
CA ARG A 24 -17.74 -9.40 -11.18
C ARG A 24 -16.69 -8.95 -10.15
N ASN A 25 -15.50 -9.53 -10.24
CA ASN A 25 -14.39 -9.11 -9.39
C ASN A 25 -13.95 -7.68 -9.79
N PRO A 26 -14.09 -6.67 -8.91
CA PRO A 26 -13.80 -5.28 -9.25
C PRO A 26 -12.31 -4.95 -9.21
N PHE A 27 -11.47 -5.84 -8.69
CA PHE A 27 -10.05 -5.61 -8.59
C PHE A 27 -9.38 -5.77 -9.96
N HIS A 28 -8.44 -4.88 -10.27
CA HIS A 28 -7.64 -5.01 -11.48
C HIS A 28 -6.92 -6.38 -11.50
N PRO A 29 -6.91 -7.10 -12.63
CA PRO A 29 -6.45 -8.50 -12.69
C PRO A 29 -4.95 -8.71 -12.45
N PHE A 30 -4.15 -7.65 -12.32
CA PHE A 30 -2.69 -7.77 -12.14
C PHE A 30 -2.04 -6.52 -11.53
N ALA A 31 -2.58 -5.32 -11.80
CA ALA A 31 -2.05 -4.09 -11.24
C ALA A 31 -2.33 -3.98 -9.74
N THR A 32 -1.28 -3.68 -8.98
CA THR A 32 -1.31 -3.45 -7.53
C THR A 32 -0.48 -2.23 -7.15
N PHE A 33 -0.77 -1.65 -6.00
CA PHE A 33 0.12 -0.69 -5.34
C PHE A 33 0.74 -1.37 -4.14
N ASP A 34 2.01 -1.72 -4.29
CA ASP A 34 2.79 -2.38 -3.25
C ASP A 34 3.42 -1.35 -2.30
N THR A 35 2.98 -1.35 -1.04
CA THR A 35 3.51 -0.43 -0.03
C THR A 35 4.93 -0.76 0.38
N ALA A 36 5.46 -1.96 0.11
CA ALA A 36 6.88 -2.25 0.33
C ALA A 36 7.76 -1.44 -0.63
N ALA A 37 7.42 -1.42 -1.93
CA ALA A 37 8.10 -0.60 -2.93
C ALA A 37 7.91 0.91 -2.68
N LEU A 38 6.68 1.34 -2.38
CA LEU A 38 6.39 2.76 -2.10
C LEU A 38 7.10 3.27 -0.84
N ALA A 39 7.16 2.47 0.23
CA ALA A 39 7.91 2.81 1.43
C ALA A 39 9.42 2.80 1.18
N GLY A 40 9.92 1.91 0.32
CA GLY A 40 11.31 1.93 -0.14
C GLY A 40 11.66 3.28 -0.78
N LEU A 41 10.79 3.80 -1.66
CA LEU A 41 10.97 5.10 -2.29
C LEU A 41 10.87 6.27 -1.28
N ALA A 42 9.80 6.31 -0.49
CA ALA A 42 9.47 7.47 0.33
C ALA A 42 10.21 7.53 1.67
N LEU A 43 10.59 6.38 2.22
CA LEU A 43 11.07 6.23 3.59
C LEU A 43 12.37 5.39 3.70
N GLY A 44 12.85 4.79 2.60
CA GLY A 44 14.03 3.92 2.62
C GLY A 44 13.85 2.61 3.40
N GLN A 45 12.61 2.18 3.64
CA GLN A 45 12.29 0.97 4.40
C GLN A 45 11.30 0.09 3.64
N THR A 46 11.55 -1.21 3.59
CA THR A 46 10.69 -2.18 2.90
C THR A 46 9.95 -3.11 3.86
N VAL A 47 10.29 -3.12 5.15
CA VAL A 47 9.59 -3.91 6.18
C VAL A 47 8.50 -3.05 6.80
N LEU A 48 7.25 -3.52 6.79
CA LEU A 48 6.06 -2.76 7.24
C LEU A 48 6.27 -2.07 8.60
N SER A 49 6.73 -2.81 9.62
CA SER A 49 6.95 -2.26 10.95
C SER A 49 7.96 -1.11 10.96
N LYS A 50 9.09 -1.27 10.27
CA LYS A 50 10.12 -0.23 10.13
C LYS A 50 9.65 0.96 9.31
N ALA A 51 8.87 0.71 8.26
CA ALA A 51 8.27 1.77 7.45
C ALA A 51 7.29 2.61 8.27
N CYS A 52 6.39 1.98 9.04
CA CYS A 52 5.49 2.65 9.97
C CYS A 52 6.26 3.49 11.01
N GLN A 53 7.27 2.90 11.66
CA GLN A 53 8.11 3.61 12.63
C GLN A 53 8.82 4.82 12.00
N THR A 54 9.36 4.67 10.79
CA THR A 54 10.04 5.74 10.05
C THR A 54 9.06 6.84 9.62
N ALA A 55 7.81 6.49 9.34
CA ALA A 55 6.72 7.43 9.07
C ALA A 55 6.21 8.16 10.34
N GLY A 56 6.73 7.83 11.53
CA GLY A 56 6.29 8.38 12.81
C GLY A 56 4.97 7.77 13.31
N MET A 57 4.64 6.56 12.86
CA MET A 57 3.43 5.82 13.24
C MET A 57 3.74 4.77 14.30
N ASP A 58 2.81 4.57 15.22
CA ASP A 58 2.88 3.45 16.16
C ASP A 58 2.69 2.11 15.44
N PHE A 59 3.54 1.14 15.80
CA PHE A 59 3.45 -0.23 15.33
C PHE A 59 3.72 -1.20 16.49
N ASP A 60 2.70 -1.96 16.86
CA ASP A 60 2.73 -2.95 17.93
C ASP A 60 2.99 -4.34 17.34
N SER A 61 4.18 -4.88 17.57
CA SER A 61 4.57 -6.20 17.09
C SER A 61 3.72 -7.33 17.69
N THR A 62 3.06 -7.13 18.82
CA THR A 62 2.20 -8.14 19.44
C THR A 62 0.86 -8.30 18.70
N GLN A 63 0.45 -7.27 17.95
CA GLN A 63 -0.75 -7.28 17.11
C GLN A 63 -0.44 -7.60 15.64
N ALA A 64 0.85 -7.67 15.27
CA ALA A 64 1.28 -8.08 13.94
C ALA A 64 0.75 -9.49 13.60
N HIS A 65 0.49 -9.75 12.32
CA HIS A 65 -0.15 -10.97 11.81
C HIS A 65 -1.67 -11.05 12.03
N SER A 66 -2.28 -10.08 12.72
CA SER A 66 -3.71 -9.84 12.60
C SER A 66 -3.99 -9.12 11.29
N ALA A 67 -4.75 -9.75 10.39
CA ALA A 67 -5.11 -9.15 9.11
C ALA A 67 -5.80 -7.78 9.26
N LEU A 68 -6.60 -7.61 10.32
CA LEU A 68 -7.23 -6.32 10.63
C LEU A 68 -6.18 -5.25 10.97
N TYR A 69 -5.23 -5.59 11.85
CA TYR A 69 -4.19 -4.67 12.30
C TYR A 69 -3.24 -4.30 11.14
N ASP A 70 -2.77 -5.30 10.41
CA ASP A 70 -1.84 -5.10 9.29
C ASP A 70 -2.50 -4.29 8.17
N THR A 71 -3.80 -4.51 7.89
CA THR A 71 -4.55 -3.70 6.92
C THR A 71 -4.67 -2.25 7.37
N GLU A 72 -5.01 -2.02 8.63
CA GLU A 72 -5.18 -0.67 9.18
C GLU A 72 -3.86 0.11 9.18
N ARG A 73 -2.77 -0.50 9.66
CA ARG A 73 -1.42 0.10 9.59
C ARG A 73 -0.98 0.35 8.14
N THR A 74 -1.20 -0.60 7.23
CA THR A 74 -0.85 -0.45 5.81
C THR A 74 -1.64 0.68 5.14
N ALA A 75 -2.94 0.83 5.48
CA ALA A 75 -3.78 1.90 4.96
C ALA A 75 -3.30 3.28 5.43
N VAL A 76 -2.99 3.42 6.72
CA VAL A 76 -2.44 4.68 7.26
C VAL A 76 -1.07 4.99 6.63
N LEU A 77 -0.20 3.99 6.47
CA LEU A 77 1.10 4.15 5.81
C LEU A 77 0.94 4.62 4.35
N PHE A 78 0.04 4.00 3.59
CA PHE A 78 -0.23 4.39 2.20
C PHE A 78 -0.72 5.84 2.11
N CYS A 79 -1.69 6.21 2.96
CA CYS A 79 -2.19 7.57 3.03
C CYS A 79 -1.09 8.57 3.37
N GLU A 80 -0.24 8.27 4.34
CA GLU A 80 0.87 9.14 4.73
C GLU A 80 1.90 9.30 3.61
N ILE A 81 2.25 8.24 2.87
CA ILE A 81 3.16 8.34 1.71
C ILE A 81 2.59 9.26 0.63
N VAL A 82 1.33 9.07 0.24
CA VAL A 82 0.66 9.89 -0.78
C VAL A 82 0.54 11.34 -0.31
N ASN A 83 0.13 11.55 0.94
CA ASN A 83 -0.01 12.89 1.51
C ASN A 83 1.33 13.59 1.68
N ARG A 84 2.41 12.86 2.01
CA ARG A 84 3.76 13.41 2.11
C ARG A 84 4.25 13.91 0.76
N TRP A 85 4.06 13.13 -0.30
CA TRP A 85 4.39 13.55 -1.67
C TRP A 85 3.65 14.84 -2.05
N LYS A 86 2.35 14.93 -1.73
CA LYS A 86 1.56 16.15 -1.90
C LYS A 86 2.09 17.32 -1.07
N ARG A 87 2.38 17.14 0.23
CA ARG A 87 2.88 18.20 1.13
C ARG A 87 4.24 18.75 0.71
N LEU A 88 5.08 17.91 0.09
CA LEU A 88 6.40 18.30 -0.43
C LEU A 88 6.33 18.87 -1.86
N GLY A 89 5.14 19.12 -2.41
CA GLY A 89 4.97 19.75 -3.72
C GLY A 89 5.15 18.81 -4.92
N GLY A 90 5.22 17.49 -4.71
CA GLY A 90 5.33 16.52 -5.81
C GLY A 90 4.01 16.26 -6.55
N TRP A 91 2.88 16.71 -6.01
CA TRP A 91 1.57 16.68 -6.66
C TRP A 91 0.67 17.85 -6.21
N PRO A 92 -0.11 18.51 -7.10
CA PRO A 92 -0.25 18.23 -8.53
C PRO A 92 1.05 18.47 -9.31
N LEU A 93 1.21 17.76 -10.43
CA LEU A 93 2.28 18.10 -11.36
C LEU A 93 2.09 19.55 -11.84
N PRO A 94 3.18 20.32 -12.03
CA PRO A 94 3.08 21.62 -12.69
C PRO A 94 2.35 21.46 -14.03
N ALA A 95 1.49 22.42 -14.39
CA ALA A 95 0.95 22.46 -15.73
C ALA A 95 2.12 22.47 -16.72
N ALA A 96 2.08 21.60 -17.74
CA ALA A 96 3.03 21.70 -18.82
C ALA A 96 2.89 23.11 -19.41
N GLU A 97 3.96 23.91 -19.40
CA GLU A 97 3.99 25.09 -20.25
C GLU A 97 3.74 24.58 -21.68
N GLU A 98 2.68 25.04 -22.32
CA GLU A 98 2.48 24.81 -23.75
C GLU A 98 3.68 25.44 -24.46
N VAL A 99 4.60 24.60 -24.93
CA VAL A 99 5.77 25.00 -25.72
C VAL A 99 5.36 25.20 -27.17
#